data_AF-A0A2P6ATU6-F1
#
_entry.id   AF-A0A2P6ATU6-F1
#
_cell.length_a   1.000
_cell.length_b   1.000
_cell.length_c   1.000
_cell.angle_alpha   90.00
_cell.angle_beta   90.00
_cell.angle_gamma   90.00
#
_symmetry.space_group_name_H-M   'P 1'
#
loop_
_entity.id
_entity.type
_entity.pdbx_description
1 polymer ?
#
loop_
_entity_poly.entity_id
_entity_poly.type
_entity_poly.pdbx_seq_one_letter_code
_entity_poly.pdbx_strand_id
1 'polypeptide(L)'
;HGEIRRFVAELAEDLHKWPAYQRFPAEDLVMLADLVVNTVIHLALDLLALPYGEDENEQISRTTKQLRLIMLGAMAWQPDKGAVPAE
;
A
#
# COMPACT_ATOMS: atom_id res chain seq x y z
N HIS A 1 2.64 13.25 10.45
CA HIS A 1 1.29 12.72 10.14
C HIS A 1 0.65 13.26 8.85
N GLY A 2 0.88 14.51 8.44
CA GLY A 2 0.29 15.04 7.19
C GLY A 2 0.90 14.51 5.90
N GLU A 3 2.17 14.11 5.90
CA GLU A 3 2.88 13.61 4.72
C GLU A 3 2.48 12.19 4.34
N ILE A 4 2.35 11.29 5.32
CA ILE A 4 1.90 9.91 5.09
C ILE A 4 0.52 9.91 4.41
N ARG A 5 -0.41 10.74 4.89
CA ARG A 5 -1.74 10.88 4.26
C ARG A 5 -1.68 11.41 2.83
N ARG A 6 -0.70 12.26 2.50
CA ARG A 6 -0.49 12.70 1.12
C ARG A 6 0.02 11.57 0.23
N PHE A 7 1.01 10.79 0.68
CA PHE A 7 1.47 9.62 -0.06
C PHE A 7 0.35 8.61 -0.33
N VAL A 8 -0.53 8.40 0.65
CA VAL A 8 -1.71 7.54 0.46
C VAL A 8 -2.65 8.10 -0.60
N ALA A 9 -2.98 9.40 -0.54
CA ALA A 9 -3.86 10.03 -1.51
C ALA A 9 -3.28 10.02 -2.94
N GLU A 10 -1.99 10.35 -3.09
CA GLU A 10 -1.29 10.33 -4.37
C GLU A 10 -1.23 8.91 -4.96
N LEU A 11 -0.86 7.92 -4.14
CA LEU A 11 -0.83 6.53 -4.60
C LEU A 11 -2.23 6.01 -4.95
N ALA A 12 -3.27 6.38 -4.20
CA ALA A 12 -4.65 6.01 -4.53
C ALA A 12 -5.08 6.61 -5.89
N GLU A 13 -4.71 7.87 -6.16
CA GLU A 13 -4.97 8.51 -7.46
C GLU A 13 -4.22 7.82 -8.60
N ASP A 14 -2.98 7.41 -8.37
CA ASP A 14 -2.18 6.67 -9.35
C ASP A 14 -2.73 5.27 -9.61
N LEU A 15 -3.19 4.56 -8.58
CA LEU A 15 -3.85 3.27 -8.72
C LEU A 15 -5.17 3.39 -9.50
N HIS A 16 -5.94 4.48 -9.30
CA HIS A 16 -7.18 4.72 -10.05
C HIS A 16 -6.94 4.82 -11.56
N LYS A 17 -5.78 5.34 -11.98
CA LYS A 17 -5.41 5.47 -13.40
C LYS A 17 -5.10 4.12 -14.06
N TRP A 18 -4.89 3.05 -13.30
CA TRP A 18 -4.50 1.74 -13.84
C TRP A 18 -5.73 0.89 -14.16
N PRO A 19 -5.83 0.33 -15.40
CA PRO A 19 -6.99 -0.47 -15.81
C PRO A 19 -7.34 -1.63 -14.87
N ALA A 20 -6.35 -2.24 -14.21
CA ALA A 20 -6.55 -3.34 -13.28
C ALA A 20 -7.40 -2.95 -12.04
N TYR A 21 -7.39 -1.68 -11.64
CA TYR A 21 -8.05 -1.20 -10.42
C TYR A 21 -9.22 -0.25 -10.69
N GLN A 22 -9.56 0.04 -11.96
CA GLN A 22 -10.67 0.95 -12.31
C GLN A 22 -12.03 0.55 -11.73
N ARG A 23 -12.23 -0.75 -11.43
CA ARG A 23 -13.47 -1.26 -10.83
C ARG A 23 -13.58 -1.04 -9.32
N PHE A 24 -12.52 -0.55 -8.67
CA PHE A 24 -12.49 -0.39 -7.22
C PHE A 24 -13.20 0.91 -6.82
N PRO A 25 -14.02 0.90 -5.76
CA PRO A 25 -14.44 2.11 -5.07
C PRO A 25 -13.22 2.94 -4.64
N ALA A 26 -13.39 4.26 -4.58
CA ALA A 26 -12.34 5.17 -4.14
C ALA A 26 -11.82 4.82 -2.73
N GLU A 27 -12.70 4.40 -1.82
CA GLU A 27 -12.31 3.96 -0.48
C GLU A 27 -11.41 2.72 -0.49
N ASP A 28 -11.68 1.76 -1.37
CA ASP A 28 -10.86 0.55 -1.52
C ASP A 28 -9.47 0.88 -2.11
N LEU A 29 -9.40 1.85 -3.03
CA LEU A 29 -8.12 2.35 -3.55
C LEU A 29 -7.31 3.07 -2.47
N VAL A 30 -7.96 3.87 -1.62
CA VAL A 30 -7.32 4.52 -0.46
C VAL A 30 -6.83 3.48 0.54
N MET A 31 -7.63 2.45 0.83
CA MET A 31 -7.23 1.35 1.69
C MET A 31 -6.02 0.59 1.12
N LEU A 32 -6.03 0.26 -0.17
CA LEU A 32 -4.90 -0.41 -0.84
C LEU A 32 -3.63 0.45 -0.79
N ALA A 33 -3.76 1.74 -1.10
CA ALA A 33 -2.65 2.69 -1.03
C ALA A 33 -2.09 2.79 0.40
N ASP A 34 -2.95 2.83 1.42
CA ASP A 34 -2.55 2.88 2.82
C ASP A 34 -1.76 1.63 3.23
N LEU A 35 -2.20 0.43 2.83
CA LEU A 35 -1.46 -0.81 3.08
C LEU A 35 -0.06 -0.79 2.45
N VAL A 36 0.05 -0.32 1.21
CA VAL A 36 1.34 -0.23 0.49
C VAL A 36 2.26 0.79 1.15
N VAL A 37 1.78 2.00 1.41
CA VAL A 37 2.57 3.09 2.00
C VAL A 37 3.04 2.71 3.40
N ASN A 38 2.16 2.19 4.27
CA ASN A 38 2.57 1.76 5.60
C ASN A 38 3.58 0.60 5.56
N THR A 39 3.47 -0.32 4.59
CA THR A 39 4.44 -1.41 4.43
C THR A 39 5.83 -0.88 4.07
N VAL A 40 5.93 0.12 3.19
CA VAL A 40 7.20 0.75 2.82
C VAL A 40 7.76 1.61 3.95
N ILE A 41 6.91 2.34 4.69
CA ILE A 41 7.34 3.14 5.85
C ILE A 41 7.93 2.22 6.93
N HIS A 42 7.30 1.09 7.21
CA HIS A 42 7.85 0.12 8.17
C HIS A 42 9.22 -0.40 7.72
N LEU A 43 9.41 -0.70 6.43
CA LEU A 43 10.74 -1.04 5.92
C LEU A 43 11.75 0.10 6.16
N ALA A 44 11.39 1.34 5.86
CA ALA A 44 12.29 2.48 6.06
C ALA A 44 12.68 2.61 7.54
N LEU A 45 11.75 2.43 8.47
CA LEU A 45 12.01 2.44 9.90
C LEU A 45 12.90 1.27 10.33
N ASP A 46 12.64 0.06 9.81
CA ASP A 46 13.45 -1.13 10.08
C ASP A 46 14.89 -0.92 9.61
N LEU A 47 15.10 -0.40 8.40
CA LEU A 47 16.42 -0.12 7.84
C LEU A 47 17.17 0.96 8.64
N LEU A 48 16.48 2.02 9.07
CA LEU A 48 17.08 3.05 9.94
C LEU A 48 17.46 2.52 11.32
N ALA A 49 16.79 1.46 11.79
CA ALA A 49 17.07 0.84 13.07
C ALA A 49 18.20 -0.21 13.00
N LEU A 50 18.67 -0.58 11.80
CA LEU A 50 19.73 -1.56 11.64
C LEU A 50 21.09 -1.02 12.13
N PRO A 51 21.89 -1.85 12.83
CA PRO A 51 23.26 -1.50 13.13
C PRO A 51 24.09 -1.32 11.86
N TYR A 52 25.07 -0.43 11.91
CA TYR A 52 25.96 -0.18 10.78
C TYR A 52 26.69 -1.45 10.34
N GLY A 53 26.56 -1.80 9.06
CA GLY A 53 27.22 -2.98 8.47
C GLY A 53 26.43 -4.28 8.58
N GLU A 54 25.21 -4.27 9.14
CA GLU A 54 24.29 -5.41 9.01
C GLU A 54 23.69 -5.52 7.61
N ASP A 55 23.29 -6.74 7.25
CA ASP A 55 22.68 -7.04 5.96
C ASP A 55 21.19 -6.63 5.96
N GLU A 56 20.83 -5.74 5.03
CA GLU A 56 19.47 -5.25 4.81
C GLU A 56 18.58 -6.23 4.02
N ASN A 57 19.17 -7.28 3.43
CA ASN A 57 18.49 -8.18 2.50
C ASN A 57 17.29 -8.90 3.12
N GLU A 58 17.33 -9.21 4.42
CA GLU A 58 16.21 -9.90 5.08
C GLU A 58 14.97 -9.02 5.14
N GLN A 59 15.12 -7.77 5.58
CA GLN A 59 14.06 -6.78 5.69
C GLN A 59 13.48 -6.48 4.31
N ILE A 60 14.35 -6.24 3.32
CA ILE A 60 13.94 -6.01 1.92
C ILE A 60 13.18 -7.21 1.35
N SER A 61 13.69 -8.43 1.55
CA SER A 61 13.05 -9.66 1.08
C SER A 61 11.68 -9.88 1.70
N ARG A 62 11.56 -9.63 3.01
CA ARG A 62 10.30 -9.71 3.75
C ARG A 62 9.28 -8.68 3.24
N THR A 63 9.66 -7.41 3.15
CA THR A 63 8.78 -6.34 2.66
C THR A 63 8.37 -6.59 1.21
N THR A 64 9.28 -7.09 0.37
CA THR A 64 8.94 -7.48 -1.01
C THR A 64 7.85 -8.54 -1.04
N LYS A 65 7.92 -9.55 -0.16
CA LYS A 65 6.87 -10.57 -0.04
C LYS A 65 5.54 -9.98 0.46
N GLN A 66 5.58 -9.06 1.43
CA GLN A 66 4.39 -8.36 1.93
C GLN A 66 3.71 -7.55 0.81
N LEU A 67 4.47 -6.75 0.07
CA LEU A 67 3.95 -5.99 -1.08
C LEU A 67 3.34 -6.92 -2.13
N ARG A 68 4.00 -8.05 -2.45
CA ARG A 68 3.42 -9.05 -3.36
C ARG A 68 2.10 -9.61 -2.84
N LEU A 69 2.01 -9.95 -1.56
CA LEU A 69 0.76 -10.44 -0.97
C LEU A 69 -0.34 -9.37 -1.01
N ILE A 70 -0.02 -8.12 -0.74
CA ILE A 70 -0.96 -6.99 -0.83
C ILE A 70 -1.49 -6.88 -2.27
N MET A 71 -0.60 -6.86 -3.28
CA MET A 71 -1.03 -6.72 -4.67
C MET A 71 -1.79 -7.94 -5.18
N LEU A 72 -1.39 -9.16 -4.80
CA LEU A 72 -2.12 -10.39 -5.14
C LEU A 72 -3.51 -10.41 -4.49
N GLY A 73 -3.60 -9.99 -3.22
CA GLY A 73 -4.86 -9.84 -2.51
C GLY A 73 -5.78 -8.81 -3.18
N ALA A 74 -5.22 -7.66 -3.59
CA ALA A 74 -5.95 -6.67 -4.36
C ALA A 74 -6.52 -7.26 -5.65
N MET A 75 -5.76 -8.00 -6.44
CA MET A 75 -6.28 -8.59 -7.69
C MET A 75 -7.47 -9.55 -7.47
N ALA A 76 -7.52 -10.23 -6.32
CA ALA A 76 -8.61 -11.12 -5.94
C ALA A 76 -9.76 -10.41 -5.19
N TRP A 77 -9.59 -9.13 -4.83
CA TRP A 77 -10.56 -8.36 -4.08
C TRP A 77 -11.85 -8.17 -4.87
N GLN A 78 -12.97 -8.36 -4.18
CA GLN A 78 -14.32 -8.13 -4.70
C GLN A 78 -14.95 -7.06 -3.81
N PRO A 79 -14.98 -5.80 -4.27
CA PRO A 79 -15.61 -4.73 -3.52
C PRO A 79 -17.04 -5.08 -3.17
N ASP A 80 -17.44 -4.87 -1.91
CA ASP A 80 -18.85 -4.98 -1.54
C ASP A 80 -19.64 -3.93 -2.31
N LYS A 81 -20.80 -4.31 -2.87
CA LYS A 81 -21.65 -3.43 -3.69
C LYS A 81 -22.26 -2.23 -2.94
N GLY A 82 -21.80 -1.93 -1.72
CA GLY A 82 -22.47 -1.07 -0.74
C GLY A 82 -21.57 -0.08 -0.02
N ALA A 83 -20.41 0.27 -0.58
CA ALA A 83 -19.68 1.48 -0.20
C ALA A 83 -20.59 2.69 -0.43
N VAL A 84 -21.23 3.17 0.63
CA VAL A 84 -22.23 4.25 0.61
C VAL A 84 -21.68 5.45 -0.18
N PRO A 85 -22.42 6.01 -1.17
CA PRO A 85 -21.97 7.24 -1.82
C PRO A 85 -21.85 8.33 -0.75
N ALA A 86 -20.69 8.96 -0.66
CA ALA A 86 -20.49 10.11 0.22
C ALA A 86 -21.51 11.20 -0.16
N GLU A 87 -22.46 11.47 0.74
CA GLU A 87 -23.31 12.66 0.74
C GLU A 87 -22.52 13.92 1.13
#